data_AF-A0A7K7QJH1-F1
#
_entry.id   AF-A0A7K7QJH1-F1
#
_cell.length_a   1.000
_cell.length_b   1.000
_cell.length_c   1.000
_cell.angle_alpha   90.00
_cell.angle_beta   90.00
_cell.angle_gamma   90.00
#
_symmetry.space_group_name_H-M   'P 1'
#
loop_
_entity.id
_entity.type
_entity.pdbx_description
1 polymer ?
#
loop_
_entity_poly.entity_id
_entity_poly.type
_entity_poly.pdbx_seq_one_letter_code
_entity_poly.pdbx_strand_id
1 'polypeptide(L)' 'MWYEILPGMAIMGVCLSIPGIATVFMHRLCHGGKEKRIARYPYEWTLMERDRRLSGVSKHYVSKAGFGSAG' A
#
# COMPACT_ATOMS: atom_id res chain seq x y z
N MET A 1 10.73 17.90 -36.33
CA MET A 1 10.72 19.27 -35.76
C MET A 1 9.47 19.58 -34.92
N TRP A 2 8.61 18.60 -34.61
CA TRP A 2 7.65 18.69 -33.48
C TRP A 2 7.87 17.54 -32.49
N TYR A 3 8.30 16.38 -33.00
CA TYR A 3 8.69 15.20 -32.22
C TYR A 3 9.86 15.39 -31.25
N GLU A 4 10.64 16.47 -31.35
CA GLU A 4 11.74 16.76 -30.41
C GLU A 4 11.26 17.04 -28.98
N ILE A 5 9.98 17.36 -28.79
CA ILE A 5 9.38 17.49 -27.46
C ILE A 5 9.04 16.12 -26.82
N LEU A 6 8.86 15.08 -27.64
CA LEU A 6 8.50 13.74 -27.16
C LEU A 6 9.52 13.14 -26.19
N PRO A 7 10.85 13.20 -26.42
CA PRO A 7 11.80 12.68 -25.44
C PRO A 7 11.74 13.44 -24.11
N GLY A 8 11.54 14.76 -24.12
CA GLY A 8 11.35 15.54 -22.89
C GLY A 8 10.10 15.12 -22.12
N MET A 9 8.98 14.97 -22.82
CA MET A 9 7.72 14.51 -22.23
C MET A 9 7.79 13.06 -21.72
N ALA A 10 8.50 12.19 -22.44
CA ALA A 10 8.71 10.80 -22.03
C ALA A 10 9.52 10.71 -20.73
N ILE A 11 10.63 11.46 -20.63
CA ILE A 11 11.46 11.49 -19.42
C ILE A 11 10.65 12.03 -18.24
N MET A 12 9.92 13.13 -18.42
CA MET A 12 9.07 13.67 -17.34
C MET A 12 7.98 12.67 -16.93
N GLY A 13 7.32 12.01 -17.89
CA GLY A 13 6.30 11.00 -17.61
C GLY A 13 6.85 9.80 -16.84
N VAL A 14 8.05 9.33 -17.18
CA VAL A 14 8.73 8.25 -16.45
C VAL A 14 9.08 8.71 -15.03
N CYS A 15 9.70 9.88 -14.87
CA CYS A 15 10.07 10.40 -13.55
C CYS A 15 8.86 10.59 -12.63
N LEU A 16 7.69 11.00 -13.16
CA LEU A 16 6.46 11.16 -12.38
C LEU A 16 5.73 9.83 -12.11
N SER A 17 5.85 8.85 -13.00
CA SER A 17 5.20 7.54 -12.80
C SER A 17 5.94 6.64 -11.81
N ILE A 18 7.28 6.73 -11.74
CA ILE A 18 8.12 5.97 -10.80
C ILE A 18 7.62 6.04 -9.35
N PRO A 19 7.39 7.21 -8.72
CA PRO A 19 6.94 7.26 -7.33
C PRO A 19 5.56 6.62 -7.13
N GLY A 20 4.64 6.74 -8.10
CA GLY A 20 3.33 6.10 -8.03
C GLY A 20 3.44 4.57 -8.04
N ILE A 21 4.25 4.02 -8.94
CA ILE A 21 4.48 2.58 -9.04
C ILE A 21 5.23 2.07 -7.80
N ALA A 22 6.28 2.78 -7.38
CA ALA A 22 7.08 2.42 -6.22
C ALA A 22 6.24 2.38 -4.94
N THR A 23 5.35 3.35 -4.72
CA THR A 23 4.49 3.38 -3.52
C THR A 23 3.50 2.22 -3.49
N VAL A 24 2.94 1.80 -4.63
CA VAL A 24 2.06 0.62 -4.71
C VAL A 24 2.81 -0.65 -4.29
N PHE A 25 4.01 -0.87 -4.82
CA PHE A 25 4.83 -2.02 -4.42
C PHE A 25 5.24 -1.96 -2.95
N MET A 26 5.68 -0.79 -2.47
CA MET A 26 6.04 -0.60 -1.06
C MET A 26 4.86 -0.85 -0.11
N HIS A 27 3.66 -0.37 -0.45
CA HIS A 27 2.47 -0.64 0.34
C HIS A 27 2.14 -2.13 0.39
N ARG A 28 2.24 -2.81 -0.75
CA ARG A 28 2.00 -4.25 -0.83
C ARG A 28 3.01 -5.05 0.00
N LEU A 29 4.28 -4.65 -0.02
CA LEU A 29 5.34 -5.29 0.79
C LEU A 29 5.15 -5.08 2.29
N CYS A 30 4.89 -3.85 2.72
CA CYS A 30 4.77 -3.51 4.14
C CYS A 30 3.48 -4.02 4.81
N HIS A 31 2.43 -4.29 4.04
CA HIS A 31 1.11 -4.70 4.55
C HIS A 31 0.73 -6.15 4.23
N GLY A 32 1.74 -7.02 4.02
CA GLY A 32 1.52 -8.46 3.88
C GLY A 32 0.79 -8.85 2.59
N GLY A 33 1.10 -8.19 1.49
CA GLY A 33 0.52 -8.47 0.17
C GLY A 33 -0.81 -7.77 -0.12
N LYS A 34 -1.36 -7.04 0.86
CA LYS A 34 -2.63 -6.31 0.78
C LYS A 34 -2.42 -4.82 0.61
N GLU A 35 -3.48 -4.11 0.25
CA GLU A 35 -3.48 -2.65 0.22
C GLU A 35 -3.33 -2.07 1.63
N LYS A 36 -2.71 -0.88 1.72
CA LYS A 36 -2.63 -0.15 2.99
C LYS A 36 -4.03 0.27 3.44
N ARG A 37 -4.39 -0.09 4.68
CA ARG A 37 -5.64 0.40 5.28
C ARG A 37 -5.56 1.91 5.52
N ILE A 38 -6.55 2.64 5.03
CA ILE A 38 -6.70 4.08 5.24
C ILE A 38 -7.75 4.27 6.35
N ALA A 39 -7.38 4.95 7.43
CA ALA A 39 -8.30 5.31 8.50
C ALA A 39 -8.62 6.80 8.39
N ARG A 40 -9.66 7.14 7.64
CA ARG A 40 -10.15 8.51 7.44
C ARG A 40 -11.09 8.93 8.57
N TYR A 41 -11.82 7.97 9.14
CA TYR A 41 -12.73 8.17 10.26
C TYR A 41 -12.18 7.56 11.55
N PRO A 42 -12.54 8.12 12.73
CA PRO A 42 -12.06 7.60 14.02
C PRO A 42 -12.50 6.14 14.26
N TYR A 43 -13.65 5.74 13.72
CA TYR A 43 -14.11 4.35 13.78
C TYR A 43 -13.19 3.38 13.03
N GLU A 44 -12.63 3.79 11.89
CA GLU A 44 -11.70 2.94 11.13
C GLU A 44 -10.37 2.75 11.89
N TRP A 45 -9.94 3.79 12.62
CA TRP A 45 -8.76 3.70 13.49
C TRP A 45 -8.99 2.76 14.68
N THR A 46 -10.14 2.85 15.35
CA THR A 46 -10.45 1.95 16.47
C THR A 46 -10.53 0.48 16.02
N LEU A 47 -11.04 0.23 14.81
CA LEU A 47 -11.03 -1.11 14.21
C LEU A 47 -9.60 -1.58 13.85
N MET A 48 -8.76 -0.72 13.29
CA MET A 48 -7.37 -1.05 12.97
C MET A 48 -6.55 -1.38 14.22
N GLU A 49 -6.80 -0.66 15.30
CA GLU A 49 -6.20 -0.88 16.60
C GLU A 49 -6.70 -2.18 17.27
N ARG A 50 -8.00 -2.51 17.08
CA ARG A 50 -8.55 -3.82 17.47
C ARG A 50 -7.84 -4.96 16.73
N ASP A 51 -7.68 -4.86 15.41
CA ASP A 51 -7.00 -5.90 14.61
C ASP A 51 -5.54 -6.05 15.02
N ARG A 52 -4.85 -4.94 15.33
CA ARG A 52 -3.49 -4.95 15.87
C ARG A 52 -3.40 -5.75 17.17
N ARG A 53 -4.33 -5.55 18.10
CA ARG A 53 -4.37 -6.27 19.39
C ARG A 53 -4.71 -7.75 19.22
N LEU A 54 -5.64 -8.08 18.32
CA LEU A 54 -6.06 -9.46 18.04
C LEU A 54 -5.00 -10.27 17.28
N SER A 55 -4.15 -9.61 16.49
CA SER A 55 -3.11 -10.26 15.69
C SER A 55 -2.10 -11.06 16.53
N GLY A 56 -1.86 -10.68 17.79
CA GLY A 56 -0.85 -11.29 18.66
C GLY A 56 0.60 -10.95 18.30
N VAL A 57 0.85 -10.35 17.12
CA VAL A 57 2.18 -9.95 16.63
C VAL A 57 2.30 -8.42 16.54
N SER A 58 1.35 -7.68 17.15
CA SER A 58 1.26 -6.21 17.09
C SER A 58 1.21 -5.64 15.65
N LYS A 59 0.77 -6.44 14.67
CA LYS A 59 0.69 -6.08 13.25
C LYS A 59 -0.75 -6.13 12.77
N HIS A 60 -1.31 -4.97 12.42
CA HIS A 60 -2.72 -4.83 12.03
C HIS A 60 -3.10 -5.53 10.72
N TYR A 61 -2.14 -5.78 9.81
CA TYR A 61 -2.40 -6.41 8.52
C TYR A 61 -2.48 -7.95 8.59
N VAL A 62 -2.07 -8.54 9.72
CA VAL A 62 -2.17 -9.98 9.96
C VAL A 62 -3.59 -10.29 10.42
N SER A 63 -4.42 -10.66 9.46
CA SER A 63 -5.81 -11.04 9.69
C SER A 63 -5.88 -12.39 10.38
N LYS A 64 -6.55 -12.49 11.53
CA LYS A 64 -6.94 -13.77 12.11
C LYS A 64 -8.30 -14.19 11.54
N ALA A 65 -8.28 -14.90 10.43
CA ALA A 65 -9.41 -15.76 10.06
C ALA A 65 -9.25 -17.07 10.84
N GLY A 66 -10.32 -17.58 11.45
CA GLY A 66 -10.29 -18.87 12.13
C GLY A 66 -9.72 -19.95 11.19
N PHE A 67 -8.72 -20.68 11.68
CA PHE A 67 -8.04 -21.78 11.00
C PHE A 67 -7.31 -21.40 9.69
N GLY A 68 -5.99 -21.19 9.79
CA GLY A 68 -5.08 -21.35 8.65
C GLY A 68 -5.11 -20.27 7.57
N SER A 69 -4.25 -19.27 7.70
CA SER A 69 -3.66 -18.63 6.52
C SER A 69 -2.22 -18.25 6.83
N ALA A 70 -1.40 -19.28 6.96
CA ALA A 70 0.01 -19.17 6.64
C ALA A 70 0.12 -19.06 5.11
N GLY A 71 0.70 -17.94 4.67
CA GLY A 71 1.09 -17.64 3.30
C GLY A 71 2.17 -16.58 3.37
#